data_AF-A0A5C7KSD3-F1
#
_entry.id   AF-A0A5C7KSD3-F1
#
_cell.length_a   1.000
_cell.length_b   1.000
_cell.length_c   1.000
_cell.angle_alpha   90.00
_cell.angle_beta   90.00
_cell.angle_gamma   90.00
#
_symmetry.space_group_name_H-M   'P 1'
#
loop_
_entity.id
_entity.type
_entity.pdbx_description
1 polymer ?
#
loop_
_entity_poly.entity_id
_entity_poly.type
_entity_poly.pdbx_seq_one_letter_code
_entity_poly.pdbx_strand_id
1 'polypeptide(L)'
;MLKNRTKLLLAATGIILTWSFITPLFEFPDEQAHIGTVSYLSQTGSMPGYGRLDLSKEMMETQLIMGTFRDGLGNNKYTYHPEYHPDYSNSFVGFNETKIKEQNTHEARTTYIGS
;
A
#
# COMPACT_ATOMS: atom_id res chain seq x y z
N MET A 1 -35.60 -4.67 31.66
CA MET A 1 -34.96 -5.14 30.41
C MET A 1 -34.61 -4.01 29.43
N LEU A 2 -35.49 -3.01 29.18
CA LEU A 2 -35.21 -1.89 28.25
C LEU A 2 -33.99 -1.02 28.61
N LYS A 3 -33.81 -0.67 29.90
CA LYS A 3 -32.67 0.18 30.35
C LYS A 3 -31.29 -0.36 29.97
N ASN A 4 -31.11 -1.68 29.95
CA ASN A 4 -29.84 -2.29 29.58
C ASN A 4 -29.61 -2.27 28.07
N ARG A 5 -30.69 -2.33 27.26
CA ARG A 5 -30.62 -2.22 25.81
C ARG A 5 -30.23 -0.81 25.37
N THR A 6 -30.77 0.23 26.02
CA THR A 6 -30.40 1.62 25.73
C THR A 6 -28.94 1.91 26.09
N LYS A 7 -28.45 1.40 27.22
CA LYS A 7 -27.04 1.52 27.60
C LYS A 7 -26.11 0.81 26.62
N LEU A 8 -26.48 -0.39 26.17
CA LEU A 8 -25.73 -1.13 25.17
C LEU A 8 -25.68 -0.38 23.83
N LEU A 9 -26.81 0.17 23.38
CA LEU A 9 -26.87 0.98 22.15
C LEU A 9 -25.99 2.22 22.23
N LEU A 10 -26.03 2.94 23.35
CA LEU A 10 -25.18 4.12 23.57
C LEU A 10 -23.69 3.74 23.55
N ALA A 11 -23.32 2.66 24.24
CA ALA A 11 -21.95 2.16 24.26
C ALA A 11 -21.48 1.74 22.86
N ALA A 12 -22.29 0.96 22.14
CA ALA A 12 -21.98 0.53 20.77
C ALA A 12 -21.83 1.71 19.81
N THR A 13 -22.74 2.69 19.89
CA THR A 13 -22.66 3.90 19.06
C THR A 13 -21.40 4.69 19.36
N GLY A 14 -21.07 4.88 20.64
CA GLY A 14 -19.84 5.58 21.05
C GLY A 14 -18.57 4.88 20.56
N ILE A 15 -18.52 3.55 20.66
CA ILE A 15 -17.40 2.75 20.15
C ILE A 15 -17.27 2.89 18.64
N ILE A 16 -18.36 2.72 17.88
CA ILE A 16 -18.34 2.82 16.42
C ILE A 16 -17.88 4.22 16.00
N LEU A 17 -18.48 5.28 16.55
CA LEU A 17 -18.09 6.65 16.21
C LEU A 17 -16.62 6.91 16.54
N THR A 18 -16.15 6.50 17.71
CA THR A 18 -14.76 6.68 18.12
C THR A 18 -13.80 6.01 17.13
N TRP A 19 -14.05 4.75 16.78
CA TRP A 19 -13.21 4.05 15.81
C TRP A 19 -13.35 4.60 14.39
N SER A 20 -14.53 5.06 13.96
CA SER A 20 -14.71 5.69 12.65
C SER A 20 -13.86 6.96 12.47
N PHE A 21 -13.58 7.70 13.54
CA PHE A 21 -12.69 8.88 13.48
C PHE A 21 -11.21 8.53 13.67
N ILE A 22 -10.90 7.48 14.45
CA ILE A 22 -9.52 7.09 14.75
C ILE A 22 -8.92 6.27 13.61
N THR A 23 -9.64 5.26 13.09
CA THR A 23 -9.10 4.28 12.14
C THR A 23 -8.49 4.91 10.88
N PRO A 24 -9.11 5.91 10.23
CA PRO A 24 -8.50 6.54 9.06
C PRO A 24 -7.10 7.07 9.38
N LEU A 25 -6.88 7.70 10.54
CA LEU A 25 -5.58 8.29 10.91
C LEU A 25 -4.42 7.27 10.96
N PHE A 26 -4.72 5.98 10.97
CA PHE A 26 -3.76 4.88 10.96
C PHE A 26 -3.79 4.05 9.67
N GLU A 27 -4.53 4.50 8.65
CA GLU A 27 -4.60 3.87 7.34
C GLU A 27 -3.38 4.29 6.50
N PHE A 28 -2.25 3.63 6.76
CA PHE A 28 -1.02 3.81 5.99
C PHE A 28 -0.73 2.58 5.11
N PRO A 29 -0.22 2.77 3.88
CA PRO A 29 0.18 1.68 3.01
C PRO A 29 1.51 1.07 3.50
N ASP A 30 1.46 0.24 4.54
CA ASP A 30 2.63 -0.37 5.18
C ASP A 30 3.14 -1.61 4.44
N GLU A 31 2.26 -2.42 3.86
CA GLU A 31 2.62 -3.68 3.19
C GLU A 31 3.59 -3.48 2.01
N GLN A 32 3.54 -2.34 1.35
CA GLN A 32 4.46 -2.02 0.27
C GLN A 32 5.88 -1.76 0.76
N ALA A 33 6.02 -1.19 1.95
CA ALA A 33 7.31 -1.03 2.63
C ALA A 33 7.89 -2.39 3.02
N HIS A 34 7.03 -3.29 3.54
CA HIS A 34 7.43 -4.63 3.94
C HIS A 34 7.94 -5.44 2.74
N ILE A 35 7.23 -5.44 1.62
CA ILE A 35 7.63 -6.15 0.40
C ILE A 35 8.96 -5.59 -0.14
N GLY A 36 9.13 -4.26 -0.18
CA GLY A 36 10.38 -3.62 -0.57
C GLY A 36 11.56 -4.10 0.28
N THR A 37 11.43 -3.98 1.59
CA THR A 37 12.47 -4.37 2.55
C THR A 37 12.85 -5.85 2.43
N VAL A 38 11.88 -6.76 2.32
CA VAL A 38 12.15 -8.20 2.16
C VAL A 38 12.83 -8.49 0.82
N SER A 39 12.39 -7.85 -0.27
CA SER A 39 13.03 -7.99 -1.58
C SER A 39 14.48 -7.51 -1.54
N TYR A 40 14.74 -6.33 -0.98
CA TYR A 40 16.08 -5.77 -0.80
C TYR A 40 16.97 -6.71 0.03
N LEU A 41 16.47 -7.23 1.14
CA LEU A 41 17.20 -8.16 2.00
C LEU A 41 17.54 -9.46 1.27
N SER A 42 16.58 -10.03 0.54
CA SER A 42 16.79 -11.25 -0.24
C SER A 42 17.84 -11.08 -1.33
N GLN A 43 17.97 -9.88 -1.91
CA GLN A 43 18.90 -9.61 -3.00
C GLN A 43 20.30 -9.21 -2.50
N THR A 44 20.37 -8.40 -1.46
CA THR A 44 21.64 -7.81 -0.98
C THR A 44 22.23 -8.54 0.22
N GLY A 45 21.46 -9.38 0.91
CA GLY A 45 21.86 -10.01 2.17
C GLY A 45 21.97 -9.04 3.34
N SER A 46 21.48 -7.80 3.20
CA SER A 46 21.54 -6.75 4.22
C SER A 46 20.24 -5.97 4.30
N MET A 47 19.96 -5.33 5.45
CA MET A 47 18.82 -4.43 5.58
C MET A 47 19.07 -3.12 4.80
N PRO A 48 18.02 -2.51 4.21
CA PRO A 48 18.15 -1.20 3.59
C PRO A 48 18.56 -0.16 4.64
N GLY A 49 19.58 0.64 4.32
CA GLY A 49 20.03 1.76 5.16
C GLY A 49 19.09 2.95 5.07
N TYR A 50 19.19 3.89 6.02
CA TYR A 50 18.38 5.10 6.02
C TYR A 50 18.51 5.87 4.69
N GLY A 51 17.37 6.15 4.04
CA GLY A 51 17.32 6.88 2.77
C GLY A 51 17.73 6.07 1.53
N ARG A 52 18.00 4.77 1.65
CA ARG A 52 18.21 3.90 0.47
C ARG A 52 16.88 3.45 -0.10
N LEU A 53 16.79 3.42 -1.43
CA LEU A 53 15.65 2.81 -2.12
C LEU A 53 15.69 1.29 -1.87
N ASP A 54 14.60 0.77 -1.32
CA ASP A 54 14.39 -0.65 -1.03
C ASP A 54 13.63 -1.38 -2.16
N LEU A 55 13.37 -0.68 -3.27
CA LEU A 55 12.58 -1.20 -4.40
C LEU A 55 13.48 -1.55 -5.59
N SER A 56 13.10 -2.59 -6.33
CA SER A 56 13.55 -2.77 -7.71
C SER A 56 12.88 -1.75 -8.64
N LYS A 57 13.44 -1.55 -9.82
CA LYS A 57 12.84 -0.68 -10.84
C LYS A 57 11.44 -1.18 -11.25
N GLU A 58 11.27 -2.48 -11.42
CA GLU A 58 9.97 -3.10 -11.72
C GLU A 58 8.93 -2.77 -10.63
N MET A 59 9.32 -2.90 -9.36
CA MET A 59 8.44 -2.62 -8.23
C MET A 59 8.04 -1.15 -8.19
N MET A 60 9.00 -0.23 -8.39
CA MET A 60 8.74 1.20 -8.47
C MET A 60 7.79 1.55 -9.63
N GLU A 61 8.07 1.07 -10.83
CA GLU A 61 7.24 1.36 -12.01
C GLU A 61 5.84 0.77 -11.88
N THR A 62 5.71 -0.44 -11.33
CA THR A 62 4.41 -1.05 -11.03
C THR A 62 3.63 -0.22 -10.03
N GLN A 63 4.26 0.24 -8.95
CA GLN A 63 3.60 1.11 -7.97
C GLN A 63 3.19 2.47 -8.56
N LEU A 64 3.97 3.03 -9.49
CA LEU A 64 3.61 4.26 -10.19
C LEU A 64 2.40 4.07 -11.11
N ILE A 65 2.40 2.98 -11.91
CA ILE A 65 1.27 2.60 -12.78
C ILE A 65 0.00 2.39 -11.95
N MET A 66 0.15 1.69 -10.83
CA MET A 66 -0.94 1.41 -9.92
C MET A 66 -1.24 2.59 -9.01
N GLY A 67 -0.57 3.74 -9.08
CA GLY A 67 -0.83 4.90 -8.22
C GLY A 67 -0.51 4.69 -6.73
N THR A 68 0.08 3.56 -6.36
CA THR A 68 0.37 3.22 -4.97
C THR A 68 1.77 3.65 -4.53
N PHE A 69 2.57 4.22 -5.44
CA PHE A 69 3.91 4.71 -5.10
C PHE A 69 3.83 5.76 -3.99
N ARG A 70 4.64 5.56 -2.94
CA ARG A 70 4.60 6.37 -1.72
C ARG A 70 5.40 7.66 -1.89
N ASP A 71 4.88 8.75 -1.35
CA ASP A 71 5.61 10.01 -1.21
C ASP A 71 6.56 9.99 0.00
N GLY A 72 7.26 11.10 0.25
CA GLY A 72 8.19 11.23 1.38
C GLY A 72 7.53 11.19 2.77
N LEU A 73 6.19 11.21 2.84
CA LEU A 73 5.41 11.05 4.07
C LEU A 73 4.79 9.65 4.19
N GLY A 74 5.03 8.77 3.22
CA GLY A 74 4.50 7.41 3.19
C GLY A 74 3.08 7.30 2.62
N ASN A 75 2.49 8.39 2.12
CA ASN A 75 1.16 8.39 1.51
C ASN A 75 1.24 8.00 0.04
N ASN A 76 0.19 7.38 -0.49
CA ASN A 76 0.02 7.18 -1.92
C ASN A 76 -1.33 7.75 -2.40
N LYS A 77 -1.68 7.57 -3.68
CA LYS A 77 -2.91 8.15 -4.22
C LYS A 77 -4.19 7.61 -3.58
N TYR A 78 -4.13 6.46 -2.91
CA TYR A 78 -5.29 5.82 -2.27
C TYR A 78 -5.41 6.16 -0.79
N THR A 79 -4.32 6.61 -0.16
CA THR A 79 -4.29 6.97 1.25
C THR A 79 -5.30 8.09 1.48
N TYR A 80 -6.39 7.78 2.21
CA TYR A 80 -7.55 8.65 2.43
C TYR A 80 -8.40 9.02 1.20
N HIS A 81 -8.16 8.39 0.05
CA HIS A 81 -8.84 8.69 -1.21
C HIS A 81 -9.26 7.40 -1.95
N PRO A 82 -10.29 6.70 -1.47
CA PRO A 82 -10.76 5.44 -2.08
C PRO A 82 -11.23 5.64 -3.52
N GLU A 83 -11.62 6.85 -3.93
CA GLU A 83 -12.03 7.18 -5.29
C GLU A 83 -10.94 6.95 -6.35
N TYR A 84 -9.67 6.88 -5.96
CA TYR A 84 -8.59 6.58 -6.89
C TYR A 84 -8.35 5.08 -7.11
N HIS A 85 -9.16 4.19 -6.50
CA HIS A 85 -9.06 2.72 -6.62
C HIS A 85 -8.78 2.26 -8.07
N PRO A 86 -7.98 1.19 -8.30
CA PRO A 86 -7.77 0.70 -9.66
C PRO A 86 -9.09 0.35 -10.33
N ASP A 87 -9.21 0.65 -11.63
CA ASP A 87 -10.40 0.30 -12.40
C ASP A 87 -10.53 -1.22 -12.54
N TYR A 88 -11.73 -1.73 -12.29
CA TYR A 88 -12.03 -3.14 -12.49
C TYR A 88 -12.25 -3.43 -13.97
N SER A 89 -11.51 -4.40 -14.50
CA SER A 89 -11.72 -4.87 -15.86
C SER A 89 -12.87 -5.88 -15.92
N ASN A 90 -13.57 -5.95 -17.06
CA ASN A 90 -14.56 -7.00 -17.34
C ASN A 90 -13.92 -8.30 -17.86
N SER A 91 -12.62 -8.51 -17.61
CA SER A 91 -11.86 -9.66 -18.07
C SER A 91 -11.00 -10.24 -16.95
N PHE A 92 -10.28 -11.33 -17.23
CA PHE A 92 -9.28 -11.88 -16.31
C PHE A 92 -7.95 -11.09 -16.30
N VAL A 93 -7.86 -10.02 -17.09
CA VAL A 93 -6.64 -9.24 -17.33
C VAL A 93 -6.91 -7.78 -17.02
N GLY A 94 -6.14 -7.18 -16.10
CA GLY A 94 -6.27 -5.77 -15.75
C GLY A 94 -5.87 -4.84 -16.91
N PHE A 95 -6.39 -3.60 -16.90
CA PHE A 95 -6.12 -2.62 -17.97
C PHE A 95 -4.62 -2.35 -18.18
N ASN A 96 -3.85 -2.34 -17.09
CA ASN A 96 -2.42 -2.08 -17.11
C ASN A 96 -1.56 -3.35 -17.12
N GLU A 97 -2.14 -4.55 -17.17
CA GLU A 97 -1.41 -5.82 -17.00
C GLU A 97 -0.31 -6.00 -18.06
N THR A 98 -0.58 -5.60 -19.31
CA THR A 98 0.44 -5.67 -20.37
C THR A 98 1.62 -4.75 -20.07
N LYS A 99 1.36 -3.52 -19.62
CA LYS A 99 2.38 -2.55 -19.25
C LYS A 99 3.18 -3.01 -18.02
N ILE A 100 2.53 -3.61 -17.03
CA ILE A 100 3.21 -4.20 -15.86
C ILE A 100 4.09 -5.37 -16.30
N LYS A 101 3.58 -6.24 -17.18
CA LYS A 101 4.35 -7.37 -17.71
C LYS A 101 5.60 -6.94 -18.47
N GLU A 102 5.56 -5.82 -19.19
CA GLU A 102 6.71 -5.25 -19.89
C GLU A 102 7.83 -4.83 -18.92
N GLN A 103 7.51 -4.52 -17.66
CA GLN A 103 8.51 -4.19 -16.64
C GLN A 103 9.26 -5.41 -16.11
N ASN A 104 8.77 -6.61 -16.42
CA ASN A 104 9.25 -7.85 -15.83
C ASN A 104 10.53 -8.37 -16.50
N THR A 105 11.55 -7.51 -16.60
CA THR A 105 12.86 -7.81 -17.21
C THR A 105 13.90 -8.17 -16.15
N HIS A 106 14.94 -8.90 -16.54
CA HIS A 106 16.01 -9.27 -15.60
C HIS A 106 16.70 -8.04 -14.97
N GLU A 107 16.95 -7.02 -15.78
CA GLU A 107 17.55 -5.76 -15.32
C GLU A 107 16.64 -5.01 -14.34
N ALA A 108 15.35 -4.87 -14.66
CA ALA A 108 14.41 -4.13 -13.82
C ALA A 108 14.06 -4.82 -12.49
N ARG A 109 14.25 -6.15 -12.41
CA ARG A 109 14.08 -6.94 -11.18
C ARG A 109 15.21 -6.73 -10.16
N THR A 110 16.36 -6.23 -10.60
CA THR A 110 17.47 -5.96 -9.69
C THR A 110 17.16 -4.74 -8.83
N THR A 111 17.54 -4.82 -7.55
CA THR A 111 17.44 -3.70 -6.60
C THR A 111 18.19 -2.52 -7.20
N TYR A 112 17.57 -1.35 -7.22
CA TYR A 112 18.24 -0.13 -7.68
C TYR A 112 19.32 0.24 -6.66
N ILE A 113 20.50 -0.33 -6.78
CA ILE A 113 21.69 0.13 -6.07
C ILE A 113 22.09 1.41 -6.76
N GLY A 114 21.52 2.53 -6.33
CA GLY A 114 22.08 3.84 -6.63
C GLY A 114 23.54 3.80 -6.20
N SER A 115 24.43 3.85 -7.17
CA SER A 115 25.87 4.08 -6.96
C SER A 115 26.08 5.40 -6.25
#